data_AF-A0A0F9C6K5-F1
#
_entry.id   AF-A0A0F9C6K5-F1
#
_cell.length_a   1.000
_cell.length_b   1.000
_cell.length_c   1.000
_cell.angle_alpha   90.00
_cell.angle_beta   90.00
_cell.angle_gamma   90.00
#
_symmetry.space_group_name_H-M   'P 1'
#
loop_
_entity.id
_entity.type
_entity.pdbx_description
1 polymer ?
#
loop_
_entity_poly.entity_id
_entity_poly.type
_entity_poly.pdbx_seq_one_letter_code
_entity_poly.pdbx_strand_id
1 'polypeptide(L)'
;MHGPASIGPGSGGPEPNRGEHGFVLPTAVVMLFIIATLAGAAATAAVTANSQSNRDRSVKRAVGAVDAGLSVATYRINKLQPPDQQCVVVDGSGDLQLAALDSDGWCPAQTENLGDGAGYSYRASAGQPAMVNGQSLVQRRVVSTAVVNSVQRSALVTVGSSNGTPLFANNAAMGLGPLTVGNTSRIEGSVASNGDITVENQGGICGDARPGPGHQFIVRNSGYQCQGFSSDPLLETVVLNPVDQGDAATVNDNDRLGVQDPWVEPGTIDWNPSTRVLTLRENSTLTLTGNVYSFCRLQVKNAAQLIIG
;
A
#
# COMPACT_ATOMS: atom_id res chain seq x y z
N MET A 1 -7.10 -17.39 -56.20
CA MET A 1 -7.84 -16.57 -57.17
C MET A 1 -6.94 -15.41 -57.59
N HIS A 2 -6.78 -15.23 -58.92
CA HIS A 2 -6.10 -14.11 -59.62
C HIS A 2 -4.59 -13.96 -59.33
N GLY A 3 -3.65 -14.13 -60.26
CA GLY A 3 -3.62 -14.22 -61.72
C GLY A 3 -2.30 -13.54 -62.17
N PRO A 4 -1.45 -14.13 -63.04
CA PRO A 4 -0.19 -13.51 -63.45
C PRO A 4 -0.40 -12.63 -64.69
N ALA A 5 0.14 -11.40 -64.67
CA ALA A 5 0.13 -10.51 -65.83
C ALA A 5 1.56 -10.23 -66.29
N SER A 6 1.87 -10.81 -67.45
CA SER A 6 3.03 -10.57 -68.30
C SER A 6 2.78 -9.35 -69.19
N ILE A 7 3.75 -8.43 -69.27
CA ILE A 7 3.87 -7.32 -70.23
C ILE A 7 5.40 -7.22 -70.44
N GLY A 8 6.02 -7.57 -71.56
CA GLY A 8 5.84 -7.14 -72.95
C GLY A 8 7.14 -6.41 -73.37
N PRO A 9 7.96 -6.93 -74.32
CA PRO A 9 9.23 -6.32 -74.67
C PRO A 9 9.04 -5.21 -75.73
N GLY A 10 9.20 -3.96 -75.31
CA GLY A 10 9.21 -2.79 -76.21
C GLY A 10 10.63 -2.49 -76.68
N SER A 11 10.94 -2.85 -77.92
CA SER A 11 12.15 -2.46 -78.64
C SER A 11 12.04 -1.01 -79.15
N GLY A 12 12.63 -0.07 -78.42
CA GLY A 12 12.88 1.32 -78.86
C GLY A 12 14.36 1.51 -79.16
N GLY A 13 14.69 1.94 -80.38
CA GLY A 13 16.05 2.01 -80.90
C GLY A 13 16.96 3.05 -80.21
N PRO A 14 18.29 2.91 -80.37
CA PRO A 14 19.26 3.84 -79.82
C PRO A 14 19.29 5.12 -80.67
N GLU A 15 18.65 6.18 -80.19
CA GLU A 15 18.95 7.54 -80.65
C GLU A 15 20.29 8.00 -80.04
N PRO A 16 21.24 8.47 -80.86
CA PRO A 16 22.51 9.00 -80.37
C PRO A 16 22.27 10.36 -79.72
N ASN A 17 22.09 10.36 -78.39
CA ASN A 17 22.02 11.58 -77.60
C ASN A 17 23.32 12.38 -77.75
N ARG A 18 23.21 13.49 -78.48
CA ARG A 18 24.20 14.57 -78.54
C ARG A 18 24.50 15.01 -77.10
N GLY A 19 25.79 15.12 -76.81
CA GLY A 19 26.32 15.22 -75.46
C GLY A 19 25.84 16.43 -74.66
N GLU A 20 25.16 16.14 -73.56
CA GLU A 20 25.13 16.97 -72.35
C GLU A 20 26.19 16.45 -71.35
N HIS A 21 27.46 16.37 -71.77
CA HIS A 21 28.54 15.80 -70.95
C HIS A 21 29.11 16.77 -69.90
N GLY A 22 28.44 17.88 -69.59
CA GLY A 22 28.95 18.92 -68.70
C GLY A 22 28.34 18.99 -67.29
N PHE A 23 27.08 18.55 -67.10
CA PHE A 23 26.31 18.89 -65.87
C PHE A 23 25.92 17.70 -64.97
N VAL A 24 26.09 16.46 -65.42
CA VAL A 24 25.63 15.26 -64.67
C VAL A 24 26.48 15.02 -63.41
N LEU A 25 27.80 15.16 -63.53
CA LEU A 25 28.74 14.90 -62.44
C LEU A 25 28.56 15.86 -61.23
N PRO A 26 28.50 17.21 -61.41
CA PRO A 26 28.28 18.10 -60.27
C PRO A 26 26.91 17.88 -59.60
N THR A 27 25.87 17.53 -60.36
CA THR A 27 24.54 17.24 -59.80
C THR A 27 24.56 15.99 -58.91
N ALA A 28 25.23 14.93 -59.35
CA ALA A 28 25.38 13.70 -58.56
C ALA A 28 26.17 13.94 -57.27
N VAL A 29 27.23 14.74 -57.31
CA VAL A 29 28.02 15.09 -56.11
C VAL A 29 27.18 15.91 -55.12
N VAL A 30 26.40 16.89 -55.60
CA VAL A 30 25.50 17.67 -54.75
C VAL A 30 24.43 16.78 -54.11
N MET A 31 23.81 15.88 -54.89
CA MET A 31 22.84 14.91 -54.36
C MET A 31 23.45 13.99 -53.29
N LEU A 32 24.64 13.46 -53.53
CA LEU A 32 25.35 12.62 -52.55
C LEU A 32 25.68 13.39 -51.27
N PHE A 33 26.07 14.65 -51.39
CA PHE A 33 26.32 15.52 -50.23
C PHE A 33 25.05 15.77 -49.42
N ILE A 34 23.92 16.03 -50.10
CA ILE A 34 22.62 16.19 -49.44
C ILE A 34 22.21 14.90 -48.72
N ILE A 35 22.36 13.73 -49.35
CA ILE A 35 22.04 12.44 -48.73
C ILE A 35 22.94 12.17 -47.51
N ALA A 36 24.24 12.44 -47.63
CA ALA A 36 25.20 12.25 -46.53
C ALA A 36 24.91 13.16 -45.34
N THR A 37 24.54 14.42 -45.58
CA THR A 37 24.18 15.37 -44.51
C THR A 37 22.87 14.98 -43.81
N LEU A 38 21.85 14.54 -44.56
CA LEU A 38 20.60 14.00 -44.01
C LEU A 38 20.84 12.74 -43.18
N ALA A 39 21.66 11.81 -43.67
CA ALA A 39 22.02 10.59 -42.94
C ALA A 39 22.77 10.90 -41.64
N GLY A 40 23.69 11.88 -41.67
CA GLY A 40 24.37 12.37 -40.47
C GLY A 40 23.42 12.95 -39.43
N ALA A 41 22.46 13.79 -39.86
CA ALA A 41 21.45 14.36 -38.97
C ALA A 41 20.50 13.29 -38.37
N ALA A 42 20.13 12.28 -39.16
CA ALA A 42 19.31 11.18 -38.67
C ALA A 42 20.05 10.32 -37.62
N ALA A 43 21.34 10.04 -37.85
CA ALA A 43 22.16 9.28 -36.91
C ALA A 43 22.34 10.00 -35.56
N THR A 44 22.58 11.31 -35.56
CA THR A 44 22.71 12.09 -34.31
C THR A 44 21.39 12.19 -33.54
N ALA A 45 20.27 12.34 -34.25
CA ALA A 45 18.93 12.31 -33.67
C ALA A 45 18.63 10.94 -33.02
N ALA A 46 18.97 9.84 -33.70
CA ALA A 46 18.80 8.49 -33.17
C ALA A 46 19.65 8.22 -31.92
N VAL A 47 20.92 8.65 -31.91
CA VAL A 47 21.79 8.53 -30.73
C VAL A 47 21.24 9.33 -29.55
N THR A 48 20.75 10.55 -29.82
CA THR A 48 20.16 11.41 -28.78
C THR A 48 18.88 10.80 -28.22
N ALA A 49 17.98 10.30 -29.07
CA ALA A 49 16.76 9.62 -28.67
C ALA A 49 17.05 8.35 -27.83
N ASN A 50 18.06 7.57 -28.22
CA ASN A 50 18.47 6.38 -27.46
C ASN A 50 19.07 6.77 -26.10
N SER A 51 19.90 7.82 -26.04
CA SER A 51 20.47 8.31 -24.79
C SER A 51 19.39 8.82 -23.82
N GLN A 52 18.36 9.51 -24.34
CA GLN A 52 17.22 9.99 -23.56
C GLN A 52 16.37 8.83 -23.03
N SER A 53 16.13 7.82 -23.86
CA SER A 53 15.38 6.61 -23.48
C SER A 53 16.09 5.84 -22.36
N ASN A 54 17.41 5.67 -22.48
CA ASN A 54 18.22 5.00 -21.45
C ASN A 54 18.29 5.81 -20.14
N ARG A 55 18.33 7.15 -20.24
CA ARG A 55 18.26 8.05 -19.08
C ARG A 55 16.90 7.94 -18.39
N ASP A 56 15.80 7.98 -19.13
CA ASP A 56 14.44 7.84 -18.57
C ASP A 56 14.27 6.50 -17.86
N ARG A 57 14.66 5.40 -18.51
CA ARG A 57 14.66 4.07 -17.87
C ARG A 57 15.49 4.04 -16.60
N SER A 58 16.68 4.64 -16.59
CA SER A 58 17.55 4.67 -15.40
C SER A 58 16.94 5.53 -14.28
N VAL A 59 16.29 6.64 -14.61
CA VAL A 59 15.55 7.47 -13.65
C VAL A 59 14.40 6.70 -13.02
N LYS A 60 13.58 6.02 -13.81
CA LYS A 60 12.44 5.22 -13.30
C LYS A 60 12.92 4.08 -12.40
N ARG A 61 14.00 3.40 -12.79
CA ARG A 61 14.61 2.36 -11.95
C ARG A 61 15.18 2.93 -10.65
N ALA A 62 15.82 4.09 -10.69
CA ALA A 62 16.33 4.75 -9.49
C ALA A 62 15.20 5.15 -8.53
N VAL A 63 14.06 5.65 -9.04
CA VAL A 63 12.87 5.94 -8.21
C VAL A 63 12.32 4.66 -7.59
N GLY A 64 12.12 3.59 -8.38
CA GLY A 64 11.65 2.31 -7.84
C GLY A 64 12.57 1.71 -6.78
N ALA A 65 13.90 1.89 -6.92
CA ALA A 65 14.86 1.48 -5.90
C ALA A 65 14.78 2.34 -4.63
N VAL A 66 14.52 3.65 -4.75
CA VAL A 66 14.26 4.53 -3.59
C VAL A 66 13.02 4.06 -2.83
N ASP A 67 11.93 3.79 -3.53
CA ASP A 67 10.65 3.35 -2.94
C ASP A 67 10.77 1.99 -2.23
N ALA A 68 11.57 1.07 -2.80
CA ALA A 68 11.92 -0.19 -2.14
C ALA A 68 12.65 0.05 -0.81
N GLY A 69 13.65 0.93 -0.79
CA GLY A 69 14.38 1.27 0.44
C GLY A 69 13.49 1.91 1.51
N LEU A 70 12.56 2.78 1.10
CA LEU A 70 11.57 3.36 2.02
C LEU A 70 10.63 2.31 2.60
N SER A 71 10.15 1.39 1.77
CA SER A 71 9.23 0.32 2.18
C SER A 71 9.91 -0.64 3.16
N VAL A 72 11.15 -1.04 2.87
CA VAL A 72 11.94 -1.93 3.75
C VAL A 72 12.26 -1.25 5.08
N ALA A 73 12.67 0.01 5.07
CA ALA A 73 12.91 0.77 6.29
C ALA A 73 11.65 0.87 7.16
N THR A 74 10.51 1.21 6.54
CA THR A 74 9.22 1.32 7.22
C THR A 74 8.79 -0.01 7.81
N TYR A 75 8.90 -1.11 7.05
CA TYR A 75 8.61 -2.46 7.53
C TYR A 75 9.46 -2.82 8.74
N ARG A 76 10.78 -2.59 8.68
CA ARG A 76 11.72 -2.91 9.76
C ARG A 76 11.44 -2.10 11.03
N ILE A 77 11.20 -0.80 10.88
CA ILE A 77 10.82 0.09 11.99
C ILE A 77 9.51 -0.40 12.63
N ASN A 78 8.51 -0.73 11.82
CA ASN A 78 7.21 -1.21 12.33
C ASN A 78 7.30 -2.60 12.97
N LYS A 79 8.22 -3.45 12.51
CA LYS A 79 8.41 -4.81 13.03
C LYS A 79 9.12 -4.84 14.38
N LEU A 80 10.17 -4.04 14.58
CA LEU A 80 10.95 -4.04 15.83
C LEU A 80 10.60 -2.90 16.78
N GLN A 81 9.96 -1.83 16.30
CA GLN A 81 9.54 -0.67 17.10
C GLN A 81 10.66 -0.12 18.00
N PRO A 82 11.76 0.34 17.39
CA PRO A 82 12.90 0.82 18.15
C PRO A 82 12.53 2.03 19.04
N PRO A 83 12.96 2.05 20.32
CA PRO A 83 12.91 3.24 21.17
C PRO A 83 13.56 4.47 20.51
N ASP A 84 13.21 5.68 20.94
CA ASP A 84 13.59 6.95 20.29
C ASP A 84 15.09 7.08 19.95
N GLN A 85 15.96 6.56 20.81
CA GLN A 85 17.41 6.64 20.68
C GLN A 85 18.07 5.39 20.06
N GLN A 86 17.26 4.51 19.46
CA GLN A 86 17.70 3.27 18.83
C GLN A 86 17.24 3.18 17.38
N CYS A 87 17.88 2.27 16.66
CA CYS A 87 17.79 2.07 15.22
C CYS A 87 17.61 0.60 14.88
N VAL A 88 16.82 0.31 13.85
CA VAL A 88 16.79 -1.05 13.29
C VAL A 88 17.87 -1.17 12.23
N VAL A 89 18.81 -2.07 12.45
CA VAL A 89 19.89 -2.39 11.51
C VAL A 89 19.88 -3.87 11.18
N VAL A 90 20.39 -4.22 10.01
CA VAL A 90 20.67 -5.59 9.62
C VAL A 90 22.11 -5.90 10.03
N ASP A 91 22.31 -6.99 10.76
CA ASP A 91 23.64 -7.43 11.16
C ASP A 91 24.38 -8.17 10.02
N GLY A 92 25.59 -8.66 10.30
CA GLY A 92 26.38 -9.42 9.32
C GLY A 92 25.77 -10.78 8.95
N SER A 93 24.84 -11.31 9.76
CA SER A 93 24.09 -12.55 9.53
C SER A 93 22.82 -12.34 8.70
N GLY A 94 22.38 -11.10 8.53
CA GLY A 94 21.10 -10.76 7.90
C GLY A 94 19.93 -10.62 8.89
N ASP A 95 20.19 -10.71 10.19
CA ASP A 95 19.16 -10.58 11.23
C ASP A 95 18.92 -9.11 11.60
N LEU A 96 17.69 -8.80 12.01
CA LEU A 96 17.32 -7.46 12.47
C LEU A 96 17.68 -7.28 13.94
N GLN A 97 18.45 -6.25 14.24
CA GLN A 97 18.84 -5.90 15.61
C GLN A 97 18.67 -4.41 15.88
N LEU A 98 18.68 -4.05 17.17
CA LEU A 98 18.67 -2.67 17.62
C LEU A 98 20.10 -2.16 17.79
N ALA A 99 20.41 -1.02 17.17
CA ALA A 99 21.68 -0.32 17.30
C ALA A 99 21.47 1.11 17.83
N ALA A 100 22.52 1.70 18.37
CA ALA A 100 22.51 3.11 18.74
C ALA A 100 22.49 4.01 17.49
N LEU A 101 22.02 5.25 17.66
CA LEU A 101 22.14 6.30 16.65
C LEU A 101 23.61 6.69 16.45
N ASP A 102 23.94 7.15 15.25
CA ASP A 102 25.18 7.88 14.99
C ASP A 102 25.14 9.26 15.67
N SER A 103 26.30 9.92 15.76
CA SER A 103 26.43 11.24 16.42
C SER A 103 25.64 12.36 15.74
N ASP A 104 25.18 12.17 14.51
CA ASP A 104 24.33 13.11 13.78
C ASP A 104 22.82 12.93 14.08
N GLY A 105 22.46 11.99 14.95
CA GLY A 105 21.07 11.69 15.30
C GLY A 105 20.33 10.87 14.23
N TRP A 106 21.06 10.24 13.32
CA TRP A 106 20.54 9.30 12.33
C TRP A 106 21.08 7.89 12.57
N CYS A 107 20.34 6.91 12.08
CA CYS A 107 20.78 5.53 12.09
C CYS A 107 21.93 5.30 11.10
N PRO A 108 22.81 4.32 11.39
CA PRO A 108 23.79 3.84 10.43
C PRO A 108 23.13 3.47 9.11
N ALA A 109 23.73 3.87 7.99
CA ALA A 109 23.18 3.63 6.67
C ALA A 109 23.03 2.13 6.37
N GLN A 110 21.83 1.73 5.97
CA GLN A 110 21.52 0.36 5.57
C GLN A 110 21.47 0.30 4.05
N THR A 111 22.28 -0.57 3.45
CA THR A 111 22.45 -0.63 1.99
C THR A 111 22.10 -2.02 1.48
N GLU A 112 21.29 -2.08 0.43
CA GLU A 112 20.89 -3.33 -0.21
C GLU A 112 20.99 -3.22 -1.74
N ASN A 113 21.34 -4.35 -2.36
CA ASN A 113 21.45 -4.49 -3.80
C ASN A 113 20.20 -5.18 -4.32
N LEU A 114 19.51 -4.55 -5.27
CA LEU A 114 18.30 -5.07 -5.92
C LEU A 114 18.62 -5.89 -7.19
N GLY A 115 19.90 -6.02 -7.55
CA GLY A 115 20.34 -6.62 -8.81
C GLY A 115 20.42 -5.61 -9.95
N ASP A 116 20.99 -6.05 -11.08
CA ASP A 116 21.06 -5.29 -12.34
C ASP A 116 21.64 -3.86 -12.21
N GLY A 117 22.61 -3.69 -11.31
CA GLY A 117 23.26 -2.40 -11.04
C GLY A 117 22.36 -1.38 -10.34
N ALA A 118 21.25 -1.82 -9.73
CA ALA A 118 20.41 -1.00 -8.88
C ALA A 118 20.59 -1.37 -7.40
N GLY A 119 20.73 -0.36 -6.56
CA GLY A 119 20.76 -0.52 -5.11
C GLY A 119 20.29 0.75 -4.43
N TYR A 120 19.88 0.62 -3.18
CA TYR A 120 19.52 1.74 -2.33
C TYR A 120 20.35 1.73 -1.05
N SER A 121 20.46 2.91 -0.45
CA SER A 121 20.95 3.12 0.89
C SER A 121 19.93 3.99 1.63
N TYR A 122 19.47 3.56 2.80
CA TYR A 122 18.53 4.35 3.60
C TYR A 122 19.09 4.64 4.99
N ARG A 123 18.62 5.74 5.59
CA ARG A 123 18.83 6.11 6.99
C ARG A 123 17.50 6.52 7.60
N ALA A 124 17.31 6.19 8.86
CA ALA A 124 16.19 6.66 9.66
C ALA A 124 16.68 7.64 10.72
N SER A 125 15.92 8.68 11.04
CA SER A 125 16.26 9.60 12.13
C SER A 125 15.97 8.96 13.50
N ALA A 126 16.47 9.60 14.55
CA ALA A 126 15.95 9.43 15.90
C ALA A 126 14.42 9.55 15.92
N GLY A 127 13.79 8.83 16.84
CA GLY A 127 12.38 9.02 17.18
C GLY A 127 12.17 10.41 17.76
N GLN A 128 11.12 11.08 17.28
CA GLN A 128 10.65 12.34 17.84
C GLN A 128 9.23 12.14 18.35
N PRO A 129 8.93 12.50 19.61
CA PRO A 129 7.57 12.43 20.10
C PRO A 129 6.70 13.41 19.29
N ALA A 130 5.57 12.92 18.82
CA ALA A 130 4.60 13.68 18.05
C ALA A 130 3.21 13.43 18.60
N MET A 131 2.49 14.51 18.88
CA MET A 131 1.08 14.43 19.25
C MET A 131 0.24 14.48 17.98
N VAL A 132 -0.35 13.36 17.58
CA VAL A 132 -1.28 13.30 16.44
C VAL A 132 -2.65 12.94 16.99
N ASN A 133 -3.61 13.85 16.85
CA ASN A 133 -4.98 13.68 17.34
C ASN A 133 -5.06 13.31 18.84
N GLY A 134 -4.21 13.92 19.66
CA GLY A 134 -4.17 13.67 21.11
C GLY A 134 -3.41 12.41 21.54
N GLN A 135 -2.80 11.67 20.60
CA GLN A 135 -1.96 10.52 20.91
C GLN A 135 -0.47 10.83 20.80
N SER A 136 0.31 10.34 21.76
CA SER A 136 1.77 10.38 21.71
C SER A 136 2.30 9.26 20.83
N LEU A 137 2.66 9.61 19.60
CA LEU A 137 3.33 8.73 18.64
C LEU A 137 4.82 9.03 18.57
N VAL A 138 5.61 8.05 18.12
CA VAL A 138 6.99 8.30 17.73
C VAL A 138 7.04 8.47 16.22
N GLN A 139 7.43 9.67 15.77
CA GLN A 139 7.69 9.95 14.37
C GLN A 139 9.18 9.84 14.06
N ARG A 140 9.48 9.24 12.91
CA ARG A 140 10.83 9.15 12.36
C ARG A 140 10.82 9.62 10.93
N ARG A 141 11.91 10.24 10.49
CA ARG A 141 12.15 10.55 9.07
C ARG A 141 13.01 9.44 8.49
N VAL A 142 12.60 8.90 7.36
CA VAL A 142 13.39 7.94 6.59
C VAL A 142 13.80 8.60 5.30
N VAL A 143 15.10 8.64 5.03
CA VAL A 143 15.64 9.03 3.73
C VAL A 143 16.18 7.79 3.04
N SER A 144 15.77 7.58 1.80
CA SER A 144 16.30 6.52 0.93
C SER A 144 16.94 7.17 -0.29
N THR A 145 18.15 6.74 -0.62
CA THR A 145 18.92 7.19 -1.77
C THR A 145 19.29 5.99 -2.62
N ALA A 146 18.96 6.01 -3.91
CA ALA A 146 19.34 4.96 -4.84
C ALA A 146 20.21 5.49 -5.96
N VAL A 147 21.10 4.64 -6.46
CA VAL A 147 21.96 4.91 -7.61
C VAL A 147 21.77 3.81 -8.64
N VAL A 148 21.40 4.18 -9.87
CA VAL A 148 21.24 3.26 -11.00
C VAL A 148 21.90 3.87 -12.23
N ASN A 149 22.93 3.21 -12.78
CA ASN A 149 23.68 3.70 -13.95
C ASN A 149 24.11 5.17 -13.82
N SER A 150 24.70 5.54 -12.67
CA SER A 150 25.11 6.92 -12.31
C SER A 150 23.97 7.94 -12.16
N VAL A 151 22.71 7.52 -12.26
CA VAL A 151 21.56 8.35 -11.89
C VAL A 151 21.27 8.14 -10.41
N GLN A 152 21.40 9.21 -9.63
CA GLN A 152 21.05 9.21 -8.21
C GLN A 152 19.67 9.84 -7.99
N ARG A 153 18.85 9.20 -7.17
CA ARG A 153 17.57 9.74 -6.68
C ARG A 153 17.47 9.55 -5.17
N SER A 154 16.77 10.44 -4.51
CA SER A 154 16.47 10.32 -3.09
C SER A 154 15.04 10.75 -2.80
N ALA A 155 14.44 10.17 -1.78
CA ALA A 155 13.17 10.60 -1.23
C ALA A 155 13.23 10.54 0.30
N LEU A 156 12.44 11.40 0.93
CA LEU A 156 12.29 11.47 2.38
C LEU A 156 10.80 11.30 2.71
N VAL A 157 10.52 10.40 3.64
CA VAL A 157 9.17 10.19 4.19
C VAL A 157 9.22 10.32 5.71
N THR A 158 8.12 10.74 6.31
CA THR A 158 7.96 10.69 7.76
C THR A 158 7.05 9.51 8.08
N VAL A 159 7.56 8.57 8.86
CA VAL A 159 6.82 7.41 9.34
C VAL A 159 6.46 7.63 10.80
N GLY A 160 5.18 7.46 11.13
CA GLY A 160 4.75 7.32 12.51
C GLY A 160 4.68 5.84 12.82
N SER A 161 5.39 5.38 13.85
CA SER A 161 5.07 4.10 14.48
C SER A 161 4.10 4.40 15.62
N SER A 162 2.91 3.77 15.63
CA SER A 162 2.25 3.55 16.92
C SER A 162 3.23 2.74 17.76
N ASN A 163 3.26 2.96 19.08
CA ASN A 163 4.29 2.43 20.00
C ASN A 163 4.24 0.90 20.19
N GLY A 164 3.93 0.14 19.14
CA GLY A 164 3.89 -1.31 19.17
C GLY A 164 2.69 -1.95 19.80
N THR A 165 1.79 -1.15 20.36
CA THR A 165 0.46 -1.62 20.66
C THR A 165 -0.21 -1.98 19.32
N PRO A 166 -0.65 -3.25 19.14
CA PRO A 166 -1.56 -3.60 18.05
C PRO A 166 -2.70 -2.60 18.00
N LEU A 167 -3.39 -2.48 16.86
CA LEU A 167 -4.56 -1.59 16.74
C LEU A 167 -5.56 -1.77 17.90
N PHE A 168 -5.61 -2.98 18.45
CA PHE A 168 -6.43 -3.36 19.60
C PHE A 168 -5.66 -3.68 20.89
N ALA A 169 -4.39 -3.29 21.04
CA ALA A 169 -3.59 -3.50 22.25
C ALA A 169 -3.66 -4.95 22.82
N ASN A 170 -3.63 -5.97 21.94
CA ASN A 170 -3.83 -7.40 22.23
C ASN A 170 -5.24 -7.84 22.66
N ASN A 171 -6.25 -6.99 22.48
CA ASN A 171 -7.66 -7.34 22.63
C ASN A 171 -8.22 -7.80 21.26
N ALA A 172 -9.13 -8.76 21.28
CA ALA A 172 -9.95 -9.16 20.14
C ALA A 172 -10.99 -8.09 19.76
N ALA A 173 -11.43 -7.26 20.73
CA ALA A 173 -12.30 -6.12 20.47
C ALA A 173 -11.99 -4.96 21.42
N MET A 174 -12.09 -3.72 20.91
CA MET A 174 -12.02 -2.52 21.74
C MET A 174 -13.14 -1.54 21.39
N GLY A 175 -13.77 -0.95 22.41
CA GLY A 175 -14.79 0.08 22.25
C GLY A 175 -14.40 1.40 22.90
N LEU A 176 -14.59 2.53 22.22
CA LEU A 176 -14.46 3.86 22.84
C LEU A 176 -15.69 4.26 23.68
N GLY A 177 -16.71 3.40 23.73
CA GLY A 177 -17.89 3.49 24.57
C GLY A 177 -18.35 2.09 24.98
N PRO A 178 -19.55 1.94 25.55
CA PRO A 178 -20.05 0.66 26.08
C PRO A 178 -20.01 -0.46 25.03
N LEU A 179 -19.65 -1.66 25.48
CA LEU A 179 -19.61 -2.88 24.66
C LEU A 179 -20.69 -3.85 25.16
N THR A 180 -21.49 -4.40 24.27
CA THR A 180 -22.50 -5.42 24.62
C THR A 180 -22.30 -6.67 23.76
N VAL A 181 -22.12 -7.82 24.41
CA VAL A 181 -21.98 -9.14 23.78
C VAL A 181 -23.21 -9.96 24.16
N GLY A 182 -24.11 -10.16 23.20
CA GLY A 182 -25.42 -10.75 23.43
C GLY A 182 -25.73 -11.97 22.55
N ASN A 183 -26.83 -12.65 22.85
CA ASN A 183 -27.54 -13.56 21.94
C ASN A 183 -26.64 -14.60 21.28
N THR A 184 -26.03 -15.49 22.08
CA THR A 184 -25.10 -16.56 21.63
C THR A 184 -23.80 -16.08 20.94
N SER A 185 -23.55 -14.77 20.85
CA SER A 185 -22.30 -14.25 20.30
C SER A 185 -21.13 -14.60 21.20
N ARG A 186 -20.02 -15.02 20.61
CA ARG A 186 -18.81 -15.38 21.35
C ARG A 186 -17.60 -14.62 20.83
N ILE A 187 -16.81 -14.07 21.75
CA ILE A 187 -15.51 -13.47 21.45
C ILE A 187 -14.42 -14.39 22.03
N GLU A 188 -13.52 -14.87 21.17
CA GLU A 188 -12.33 -15.63 21.57
C GLU A 188 -11.16 -14.64 21.68
N GLY A 189 -10.80 -14.27 22.91
CA GLY A 189 -9.78 -13.27 23.21
C GLY A 189 -10.28 -12.14 24.11
N SER A 190 -9.34 -11.33 24.60
CA SER A 190 -9.63 -10.24 25.54
C SER A 190 -10.42 -9.11 24.87
N VAL A 191 -11.21 -8.37 25.63
CA VAL A 191 -11.92 -7.18 25.17
C VAL A 191 -11.65 -6.02 26.11
N ALA A 192 -11.65 -4.81 25.56
CA ALA A 192 -11.54 -3.58 26.33
C ALA A 192 -12.61 -2.57 25.91
N SER A 193 -13.05 -1.72 26.83
CA SER A 193 -14.02 -0.67 26.52
C SER A 193 -13.72 0.55 27.38
N ASN A 194 -14.02 1.77 26.90
CA ASN A 194 -14.05 2.96 27.76
C ASN A 194 -15.37 3.10 28.54
N GLY A 195 -16.36 2.24 28.28
CA GLY A 195 -17.60 2.16 29.02
C GLY A 195 -17.79 0.81 29.71
N ASP A 196 -19.03 0.51 30.09
CA ASP A 196 -19.39 -0.79 30.63
C ASP A 196 -19.27 -1.88 29.56
N ILE A 197 -18.87 -3.07 29.99
CA ILE A 197 -18.86 -4.27 29.16
C ILE A 197 -19.98 -5.18 29.65
N THR A 198 -21.05 -5.30 28.87
CA THR A 198 -22.21 -6.13 29.20
C THR A 198 -22.19 -7.43 28.41
N VAL A 199 -22.34 -8.57 29.08
CA VAL A 199 -22.52 -9.89 28.44
C VAL A 199 -23.88 -10.44 28.82
N GLU A 200 -24.70 -10.78 27.84
CA GLU A 200 -26.09 -11.18 28.08
C GLU A 200 -26.60 -12.29 27.14
N ASN A 201 -27.69 -12.96 27.50
CA ASN A 201 -28.43 -13.89 26.65
C ASN A 201 -27.55 -14.95 25.95
N GLN A 202 -26.76 -15.70 26.73
CA GLN A 202 -25.81 -16.71 26.21
C GLN A 202 -24.62 -16.15 25.43
N GLY A 203 -24.41 -14.82 25.47
CA GLY A 203 -23.15 -14.23 25.01
C GLY A 203 -21.97 -14.71 25.85
N GLY A 204 -20.79 -14.81 25.23
CA GLY A 204 -19.58 -15.32 25.86
C GLY A 204 -18.33 -14.52 25.50
N ILE A 205 -17.47 -14.27 26.49
CA ILE A 205 -16.10 -13.76 26.27
C ILE A 205 -15.10 -14.77 26.84
N CYS A 206 -14.23 -15.30 25.99
CA CYS A 206 -13.11 -16.15 26.40
C CYS A 206 -11.79 -15.37 26.35
N GLY A 207 -11.67 -14.41 27.26
CA GLY A 207 -10.50 -13.55 27.45
C GLY A 207 -10.77 -12.56 28.58
N ASP A 208 -9.79 -11.71 28.89
CA ASP A 208 -10.00 -10.63 29.87
C ASP A 208 -11.06 -9.67 29.36
N ALA A 209 -11.97 -9.20 30.22
CA ALA A 209 -12.95 -8.18 29.87
C ALA A 209 -12.67 -6.94 30.70
N ARG A 210 -12.05 -5.91 30.13
CA ARG A 210 -11.53 -4.76 30.88
C ARG A 210 -12.34 -3.48 30.60
N PRO A 211 -13.32 -3.14 31.45
CA PRO A 211 -14.07 -1.88 31.34
C PRO A 211 -13.17 -0.66 31.58
N GLY A 212 -13.64 0.51 31.19
CA GLY A 212 -12.89 1.76 31.38
C GLY A 212 -12.82 2.16 32.86
N PRO A 213 -11.99 3.17 33.21
CA PRO A 213 -11.95 3.69 34.57
C PRO A 213 -13.34 4.12 35.06
N GLY A 214 -13.79 3.57 36.19
CA GLY A 214 -15.12 3.85 36.77
C GLY A 214 -16.28 3.03 36.17
N HIS A 215 -16.01 2.12 35.23
CA HIS A 215 -17.00 1.26 34.59
C HIS A 215 -16.92 -0.19 35.08
N GLN A 216 -17.93 -1.00 34.71
CA GLN A 216 -18.09 -2.37 35.21
C GLN A 216 -18.22 -3.41 34.10
N PHE A 217 -17.81 -4.63 34.44
CA PHE A 217 -18.15 -5.83 33.68
C PHE A 217 -19.47 -6.38 34.23
N ILE A 218 -20.51 -6.40 33.38
CA ILE A 218 -21.89 -6.71 33.77
C ILE A 218 -22.31 -7.99 33.07
N VAL A 219 -22.61 -9.03 33.85
CA VAL A 219 -23.19 -10.27 33.33
C VAL A 219 -24.69 -10.26 33.60
N ARG A 220 -25.50 -10.45 32.54
CA ARG A 220 -26.96 -10.55 32.64
C ARG A 220 -27.46 -11.86 32.07
N ASN A 221 -28.55 -12.36 32.64
CA ASN A 221 -29.19 -13.61 32.22
C ASN A 221 -28.16 -14.75 32.18
N SER A 222 -28.07 -15.46 31.05
CA SER A 222 -27.13 -16.56 30.83
C SER A 222 -25.84 -16.14 30.12
N GLY A 223 -25.45 -14.86 30.16
CA GLY A 223 -24.14 -14.42 29.67
C GLY A 223 -23.00 -15.00 30.52
N TYR A 224 -21.79 -15.12 29.97
CA TYR A 224 -20.66 -15.65 30.73
C TYR A 224 -19.29 -15.11 30.26
N GLN A 225 -18.33 -15.13 31.18
CA GLN A 225 -16.90 -15.06 30.87
C GLN A 225 -16.30 -16.43 31.12
N CYS A 226 -15.40 -16.88 30.24
CA CYS A 226 -14.74 -18.18 30.40
C CYS A 226 -13.86 -18.17 31.66
N GLN A 227 -13.69 -19.33 32.30
CA GLN A 227 -12.98 -19.42 33.58
C GLN A 227 -11.49 -19.04 33.41
N GLY A 228 -10.94 -18.32 34.40
CA GLY A 228 -9.52 -18.00 34.46
C GLY A 228 -9.11 -16.63 33.89
N PHE A 229 -10.08 -15.82 33.46
CA PHE A 229 -9.84 -14.47 32.94
C PHE A 229 -10.25 -13.39 33.95
N SER A 230 -9.65 -12.20 33.84
CA SER A 230 -9.95 -11.05 34.70
C SER A 230 -11.07 -10.19 34.13
N SER A 231 -11.81 -9.53 35.01
CA SER A 231 -12.79 -8.47 34.69
C SER A 231 -12.45 -7.12 35.33
N ASP A 232 -11.19 -6.95 35.75
CA ASP A 232 -10.74 -5.74 36.42
C ASP A 232 -10.80 -4.53 35.47
N PRO A 233 -11.30 -3.37 35.94
CA PRO A 233 -11.28 -2.15 35.15
C PRO A 233 -9.87 -1.71 34.79
N LEU A 234 -9.74 -1.08 33.62
CA LEU A 234 -8.54 -0.39 33.22
C LEU A 234 -8.26 0.79 34.15
N LEU A 235 -6.97 1.06 34.38
CA LEU A 235 -6.52 2.23 35.12
C LEU A 235 -6.66 3.52 34.29
N GLU A 236 -6.60 3.39 32.96
CA GLU A 236 -6.67 4.49 32.01
C GLU A 236 -7.63 4.14 30.88
N THR A 237 -8.21 5.17 30.23
CA THR A 237 -9.07 4.96 29.06
C THR A 237 -8.25 4.43 27.88
N VAL A 238 -8.82 3.48 27.15
CA VAL A 238 -8.33 3.02 25.86
C VAL A 238 -8.39 4.15 24.84
N VAL A 239 -7.31 4.33 24.10
CA VAL A 239 -7.28 5.21 22.91
C VAL A 239 -7.01 4.33 21.70
N LEU A 240 -7.94 4.35 20.73
CA LEU A 240 -7.71 3.72 19.44
C LEU A 240 -6.78 4.59 18.60
N ASN A 241 -5.81 3.98 17.92
CA ASN A 241 -5.01 4.69 16.93
C ASN A 241 -5.94 5.25 15.84
N PRO A 242 -5.71 6.48 15.35
CA PRO A 242 -6.37 6.99 14.17
C PRO A 242 -6.27 5.95 13.07
N VAL A 243 -7.43 5.49 12.60
CA VAL A 243 -7.51 4.70 11.39
C VAL A 243 -7.42 5.70 10.25
N ASP A 244 -6.30 5.73 9.56
CA ASP A 244 -6.25 6.39 8.26
C ASP A 244 -7.05 5.53 7.28
N GLN A 245 -8.27 5.98 6.98
CA GLN A 245 -9.12 5.33 5.99
C GLN A 245 -8.76 5.75 4.56
N GLY A 246 -7.74 6.60 4.38
CA GLY A 246 -7.38 7.16 3.08
C GLY A 246 -8.58 7.80 2.38
N ASP A 247 -8.76 7.45 1.12
CA ASP A 247 -9.91 7.85 0.31
C ASP A 247 -11.07 6.84 0.34
N ALA A 248 -11.06 5.83 1.23
CA ALA A 248 -12.09 4.79 1.29
C ALA A 248 -13.51 5.35 1.48
N ALA A 249 -13.65 6.58 2.01
CA ALA A 249 -14.93 7.27 2.09
C ALA A 249 -15.54 7.59 0.70
N THR A 250 -14.70 7.82 -0.30
CA THR A 250 -15.06 8.26 -1.66
C THR A 250 -14.68 7.25 -2.74
N VAL A 251 -13.65 6.44 -2.54
CA VAL A 251 -13.15 5.40 -3.44
C VAL A 251 -13.28 4.07 -2.72
N ASN A 252 -14.39 3.39 -2.97
CA ASN A 252 -14.69 2.08 -2.40
C ASN A 252 -15.53 1.26 -3.38
N ASP A 253 -15.62 -0.01 -3.06
CA ASP A 253 -16.31 -1.06 -3.79
C ASP A 253 -17.74 -1.30 -3.24
N ASN A 254 -18.32 -0.32 -2.53
CA ASN A 254 -19.66 -0.47 -1.96
C ASN A 254 -20.77 -0.56 -3.04
N ASP A 255 -20.49 -0.14 -4.27
CA ASP A 255 -21.39 -0.28 -5.43
C ASP A 255 -21.57 -1.75 -5.87
N ARG A 256 -20.66 -2.64 -5.44
CA ARG A 256 -20.76 -4.10 -5.66
C ARG A 256 -21.84 -4.75 -4.82
N LEU A 257 -22.24 -4.14 -3.70
CA LEU A 257 -23.24 -4.65 -2.77
C LEU A 257 -24.60 -4.73 -3.46
N GLY A 258 -25.03 -5.95 -3.77
CA GLY A 258 -26.36 -6.23 -4.34
C GLY A 258 -26.33 -6.41 -5.84
N VAL A 259 -25.13 -6.37 -6.43
CA VAL A 259 -24.93 -6.52 -7.86
C VAL A 259 -23.92 -7.63 -8.14
N GLN A 260 -22.72 -7.51 -7.59
CA GLN A 260 -21.59 -8.38 -7.90
C GLN A 260 -21.19 -9.28 -6.72
N ASP A 261 -21.38 -8.78 -5.50
CA ASP A 261 -21.08 -9.56 -4.29
C ASP A 261 -22.12 -10.69 -4.12
N PRO A 262 -21.70 -11.95 -3.90
CA PRO A 262 -22.62 -13.07 -3.71
C PRO A 262 -23.44 -12.96 -2.42
N TRP A 263 -24.76 -13.11 -2.55
CA TRP A 263 -25.73 -13.01 -1.45
C TRP A 263 -26.50 -14.32 -1.29
N VAL A 264 -26.77 -14.70 -0.04
CA VAL A 264 -27.74 -15.75 0.34
C VAL A 264 -28.85 -15.05 1.13
N GLU A 265 -30.10 -15.24 0.72
CA GLU A 265 -31.29 -14.53 1.25
C GLU A 265 -31.20 -13.00 1.06
N PRO A 266 -31.25 -12.48 -0.18
CA PRO A 266 -31.06 -11.06 -0.47
C PRO A 266 -32.12 -10.15 0.17
N GLY A 267 -33.33 -10.67 0.41
CA GLY A 267 -34.45 -9.89 0.98
C GLY A 267 -34.24 -9.45 2.43
N THR A 268 -33.23 -10.00 3.11
CA THR A 268 -32.92 -9.72 4.52
C THR A 268 -31.63 -8.89 4.67
N ILE A 269 -30.97 -8.57 3.55
CA ILE A 269 -29.82 -7.66 3.46
C ILE A 269 -30.30 -6.27 3.01
N ASP A 270 -29.89 -5.22 3.72
CA ASP A 270 -30.30 -3.85 3.47
C ASP A 270 -29.05 -2.94 3.45
N TRP A 271 -28.81 -2.32 2.30
CA TRP A 271 -27.71 -1.39 2.07
C TRP A 271 -28.25 -0.01 1.74
N ASN A 272 -27.90 0.98 2.57
CA ASN A 272 -28.21 2.38 2.31
C ASN A 272 -26.93 3.13 1.91
N PRO A 273 -26.76 3.49 0.62
CA PRO A 273 -25.54 4.15 0.15
C PRO A 273 -25.37 5.58 0.67
N SER A 274 -26.46 6.29 0.99
CA SER A 274 -26.41 7.67 1.49
C SER A 274 -25.93 7.75 2.93
N THR A 275 -26.43 6.87 3.80
CA THR A 275 -26.01 6.80 5.21
C THR A 275 -24.85 5.83 5.43
N ARG A 276 -24.48 5.07 4.39
CA ARG A 276 -23.44 4.03 4.39
C ARG A 276 -23.66 3.00 5.48
N VAL A 277 -24.90 2.55 5.61
CA VAL A 277 -25.31 1.57 6.62
C VAL A 277 -25.62 0.25 5.93
N LEU A 278 -24.95 -0.82 6.35
CA LEU A 278 -25.19 -2.19 5.91
C LEU A 278 -25.82 -2.99 7.04
N THR A 279 -26.97 -3.62 6.78
CA THR A 279 -27.67 -4.48 7.74
C THR A 279 -27.94 -5.85 7.14
N LEU A 280 -27.46 -6.91 7.79
CA LEU A 280 -27.71 -8.30 7.46
C LEU A 280 -28.64 -8.90 8.52
N ARG A 281 -29.63 -9.68 8.12
CA ARG A 281 -30.66 -10.24 9.01
C ARG A 281 -30.96 -11.70 8.63
N GLU A 282 -31.52 -12.45 9.58
CA GLU A 282 -32.21 -13.73 9.33
C GLU A 282 -31.42 -14.74 8.49
N ASN A 283 -30.30 -15.24 9.03
CA ASN A 283 -29.42 -16.22 8.37
C ASN A 283 -28.86 -15.78 7.00
N SER A 284 -28.96 -14.50 6.62
CA SER A 284 -28.41 -14.01 5.37
C SER A 284 -26.89 -14.11 5.37
N THR A 285 -26.31 -14.47 4.23
CA THR A 285 -24.85 -14.44 4.04
C THR A 285 -24.50 -13.45 2.94
N LEU A 286 -23.54 -12.56 3.22
CA LEU A 286 -22.95 -11.64 2.26
C LEU A 286 -21.45 -11.91 2.16
N THR A 287 -20.95 -12.17 0.95
CA THR A 287 -19.51 -12.30 0.70
C THR A 287 -19.00 -11.07 -0.03
N LEU A 288 -18.12 -10.31 0.62
CA LEU A 288 -17.44 -9.15 0.04
C LEU A 288 -16.29 -9.62 -0.85
N THR A 289 -16.30 -9.22 -2.12
CA THR A 289 -15.29 -9.66 -3.12
C THR A 289 -14.46 -8.51 -3.72
N GLY A 290 -14.75 -7.27 -3.33
CA GLY A 290 -13.96 -6.08 -3.67
C GLY A 290 -12.71 -5.92 -2.79
N ASN A 291 -11.93 -4.88 -3.09
CA ASN A 291 -10.71 -4.54 -2.35
C ASN A 291 -10.99 -3.66 -1.12
N VAL A 292 -11.86 -2.66 -1.26
CA VAL A 292 -12.08 -1.63 -0.24
C VAL A 292 -13.56 -1.44 0.00
N TYR A 293 -14.05 -1.79 1.18
CA TYR A 293 -15.40 -1.45 1.62
C TYR A 293 -15.35 -0.44 2.75
N SER A 294 -16.31 0.47 2.79
CA SER A 294 -16.31 1.49 3.84
C SER A 294 -17.74 1.82 4.28
N PHE A 295 -18.02 1.50 5.54
CA PHE A 295 -19.33 1.60 6.17
C PHE A 295 -19.29 2.61 7.31
N CYS A 296 -20.33 3.43 7.46
CA CYS A 296 -20.54 4.21 8.68
C CYS A 296 -21.16 3.36 9.79
N ARG A 297 -21.89 2.29 9.43
CA ARG A 297 -22.47 1.32 10.37
C ARG A 297 -22.65 -0.04 9.71
N LEU A 298 -22.19 -1.09 10.40
CA LEU A 298 -22.44 -2.49 10.05
C LEU A 298 -23.32 -3.13 11.12
N GLN A 299 -24.40 -3.79 10.72
CA GLN A 299 -25.28 -4.54 11.61
C GLN A 299 -25.42 -5.96 11.10
N VAL A 300 -24.95 -6.95 11.88
CA VAL A 300 -25.13 -8.37 11.58
C VAL A 300 -26.08 -8.95 12.62
N LYS A 301 -27.25 -9.42 12.21
CA LYS A 301 -28.33 -9.85 13.10
C LYS A 301 -28.79 -11.27 12.81
N ASN A 302 -29.29 -11.96 13.83
CA ASN A 302 -30.02 -13.24 13.72
C ASN A 302 -29.29 -14.27 12.85
N ALA A 303 -28.10 -14.69 13.28
CA ALA A 303 -27.25 -15.67 12.60
C ALA A 303 -26.87 -15.33 11.14
N ALA A 304 -27.05 -14.08 10.72
CA ALA A 304 -26.46 -13.60 9.48
C ALA A 304 -24.92 -13.66 9.53
N GLN A 305 -24.30 -13.79 8.36
CA GLN A 305 -22.86 -13.91 8.20
C GLN A 305 -22.35 -12.88 7.19
N LEU A 306 -21.27 -12.18 7.56
CA LEU A 306 -20.48 -11.39 6.63
C LEU A 306 -19.16 -12.13 6.41
N ILE A 307 -18.85 -12.45 5.15
CA ILE A 307 -17.59 -13.10 4.75
C ILE A 307 -16.76 -12.05 4.00
N ILE A 308 -15.50 -11.90 4.37
CA ILE A 308 -14.53 -11.02 3.70
C ILE A 308 -13.59 -11.93 2.91
N GLY A 309 -13.65 -11.85 1.58
CA GLY A 309 -12.89 -12.68 0.64
C GLY A 309 -11.56 -12.09 0.21
#